data_AF-A0A838KJY2-F1
#
_entry.id   AF-A0A838KJY2-F1
#
_cell.length_a   1.000
_cell.length_b   1.000
_cell.length_c   1.000
_cell.angle_alpha   90.00
_cell.angle_beta   90.00
_cell.angle_gamma   90.00
#
_symmetry.space_group_name_H-M   'P 1'
#
loop_
_entity.id
_entity.type
_entity.pdbx_description
1 polymer ?
#
loop_
_entity_poly.entity_id
_entity_poly.type
_entity_poly.pdbx_seq_one_letter_code
_entity_poly.pdbx_strand_id
1 'polypeptide(L)'
;MTWWEQPDDAAYGLATLPYGVFSCADAPSRVGVRVGDHVLDLSEVALALGHEHADVFAAPSLNALMDLGPQRCREVRAWVRELFVDDTYQQLVERQLRRVTDVRLQLPFEVADYVDFYASESHASNVGKIFRPDSPDLPPSWRHLPIGYHGRAGTIVVSGTDVVRPNGQQRPGPDGVPRFGPSSKLDIECEVGFVVSGSTAPGTSVRVGDAGDHLFGVVLVNDWSARDIQAWEYVPLGPFLGKSFATSISAWVVPFEAFAHAQVLLPGQDPPVLPYLQGQTDRDVFGLDVHLEVRLNGSLVSAPEFRDMYWSPAQMLAHLTVNGATLRTGDLFASGTVSGASPDTYGSLLERTWNATDPVTLADGTSRGFLEDGDVVTMTGWAPGPDGTRVTLGEVRGTVTPARGTGA
;
A
#
# COMPACT_ATOMS: atom_id res chain seq x y z
N MET A 1 6.59 17.75 27.47
CA MET A 1 7.75 18.07 26.62
C MET A 1 8.47 16.78 26.34
N THR A 2 8.88 16.55 25.10
CA THR A 2 9.65 15.37 24.67
C THR A 2 11.13 15.71 24.73
N TRP A 3 12.00 14.77 25.10
CA TRP A 3 13.45 14.96 25.01
C TRP A 3 13.95 14.79 23.55
N TRP A 4 13.13 14.15 22.71
CA TRP A 4 13.36 14.03 21.28
C TRP A 4 12.83 15.27 20.55
N GLU A 5 13.72 16.20 20.22
CA GLU A 5 13.40 17.43 19.48
C GLU A 5 13.45 17.19 17.96
N GLN A 6 12.35 17.49 17.27
CA GLN A 6 12.26 17.50 15.80
C GLN A 6 11.38 18.67 15.34
N PRO A 7 11.58 19.18 14.11
CA PRO A 7 10.62 20.09 13.48
C PRO A 7 9.20 19.50 13.47
N ASP A 8 8.18 20.36 13.60
CA ASP A 8 6.77 19.93 13.62
C ASP A 8 6.36 19.22 12.31
N ASP A 9 6.99 19.57 11.19
CA ASP A 9 6.77 18.97 9.87
C ASP A 9 7.73 17.82 9.54
N ALA A 10 8.56 17.38 10.49
CA ALA A 10 9.50 16.30 10.29
C ALA A 10 8.80 14.99 9.93
N ALA A 11 9.29 14.35 8.87
CA ALA A 11 8.83 13.02 8.50
C ALA A 11 9.13 12.01 9.63
N TYR A 12 8.19 11.10 9.88
CA TYR A 12 8.31 10.06 10.90
C TYR A 12 8.53 10.59 12.33
N GLY A 13 7.87 11.70 12.68
CA GLY A 13 7.80 12.18 14.05
C GLY A 13 7.01 11.24 14.98
N LEU A 14 6.87 11.64 16.26
CA LEU A 14 6.17 10.85 17.29
C LEU A 14 4.66 10.67 17.04
N ALA A 15 4.09 11.38 16.05
CA ALA A 15 2.74 11.15 15.55
C ALA A 15 2.66 9.99 14.54
N THR A 16 3.76 9.61 13.87
CA THR A 16 3.79 8.52 12.89
C THR A 16 4.14 7.19 13.57
N LEU A 17 5.37 7.07 14.10
CA LEU A 17 5.94 5.85 14.71
C LEU A 17 5.59 4.55 13.94
N PRO A 18 6.00 4.39 12.67
CA PRO A 18 5.67 3.20 11.92
C PRO A 18 6.57 2.02 12.28
N TYR A 19 6.02 0.82 12.23
CA TYR A 19 6.73 -0.42 12.49
C TYR A 19 7.31 -0.99 11.20
N GLY A 20 8.48 -1.61 11.30
CA GLY A 20 9.11 -2.30 10.18
C GLY A 20 10.07 -3.38 10.66
N VAL A 21 10.60 -4.13 9.71
CA VAL A 21 11.56 -5.20 9.97
C VAL A 21 12.88 -4.83 9.32
N PHE A 22 13.97 -4.93 10.07
CA PHE A 22 15.30 -4.60 9.58
C PHE A 22 16.34 -5.59 10.08
N SER A 23 17.48 -5.64 9.40
CA SER A 23 18.70 -6.31 9.88
C SER A 23 19.91 -5.37 9.80
N CYS A 24 20.90 -5.65 10.65
CA CYS A 24 22.21 -5.00 10.62
C CYS A 24 23.24 -6.02 10.15
N ALA A 25 23.86 -5.80 8.99
CA ALA A 25 24.77 -6.77 8.38
C ALA A 25 24.15 -8.19 8.37
N ASP A 26 24.84 -9.19 8.92
CA ASP A 26 24.42 -10.59 8.98
C ASP A 26 23.59 -10.95 10.22
N ALA A 27 23.24 -9.97 11.06
CA ALA A 27 22.40 -10.21 12.23
C ALA A 27 20.96 -10.57 11.82
N PRO A 28 20.24 -11.37 12.64
CA PRO A 28 18.84 -11.67 12.39
C PRO A 28 17.98 -10.42 12.24
N SER A 29 16.97 -10.54 11.37
CA SER A 29 15.93 -9.54 11.20
C SER A 29 15.06 -9.43 12.45
N ARG A 30 14.67 -8.21 12.80
CA ARG A 30 13.89 -7.90 14.00
C ARG A 30 13.04 -6.66 13.81
N VAL A 31 12.10 -6.45 14.73
CA VAL A 31 11.16 -5.33 14.71
C VAL A 31 11.85 -4.04 15.13
N GLY A 32 11.59 -2.98 14.38
CA GLY A 32 12.00 -1.62 14.72
C GLY A 32 10.91 -0.60 14.46
N VAL A 33 11.08 0.58 15.02
CA VAL A 33 10.22 1.75 14.78
C VAL A 33 11.02 2.86 14.13
N ARG A 34 10.50 3.43 13.04
CA ARG A 34 11.15 4.57 12.40
C ARG A 34 10.87 5.86 13.16
N VAL A 35 11.92 6.63 13.44
CA VAL A 35 11.84 7.97 14.01
C VAL A 35 12.83 8.88 13.29
N GLY A 36 12.32 9.83 12.51
CA GLY A 36 13.10 10.60 11.55
C GLY A 36 13.94 9.71 10.60
N ASP A 37 15.25 9.95 10.60
CA ASP A 37 16.24 9.20 9.80
C ASP A 37 16.82 7.98 10.51
N HIS A 38 16.23 7.59 11.64
CA HIS A 38 16.67 6.47 12.44
C HIS A 38 15.60 5.38 12.55
N VAL A 39 16.07 4.18 12.89
CA VAL A 39 15.26 3.06 13.36
C VAL A 39 15.65 2.79 14.80
N LEU A 40 14.67 2.77 15.69
CA LEU A 40 14.83 2.26 17.05
C LEU A 40 14.69 0.75 17.04
N ASP A 41 15.71 0.05 17.53
CA ASP A 41 15.72 -1.40 17.71
C ASP A 41 14.84 -1.81 18.90
N LEU A 42 13.58 -2.19 18.63
CA LEU A 42 12.64 -2.52 19.70
C LEU A 42 13.05 -3.81 20.44
N SER A 43 13.71 -4.75 19.76
CA SER A 43 14.19 -5.98 20.38
C SER A 43 15.19 -5.68 21.50
N GLU A 44 16.19 -4.85 21.23
CA GLU A 44 17.23 -4.50 22.20
C GLU A 44 16.69 -3.64 23.35
N VAL A 45 15.81 -2.67 23.05
CA VAL A 45 15.20 -1.84 24.10
C VAL A 45 14.28 -2.67 25.01
N ALA A 46 13.43 -3.52 24.42
CA ALA A 46 12.53 -4.37 25.17
C ALA A 46 13.28 -5.36 26.07
N LEU A 47 14.35 -5.96 25.56
CA LEU A 47 15.22 -6.85 26.35
C LEU A 47 15.87 -6.12 27.52
N ALA A 48 16.41 -4.92 27.29
CA ALA A 48 17.09 -4.14 28.32
C ALA A 48 16.14 -3.71 29.46
N LEU A 49 14.86 -3.46 29.14
CA LEU A 49 13.84 -3.06 30.10
C LEU A 49 13.07 -4.25 30.72
N GLY A 50 13.34 -5.49 30.28
CA GLY A 50 12.59 -6.66 30.73
C GLY A 50 11.11 -6.63 30.32
N HIS A 51 10.82 -6.06 29.14
CA HIS A 51 9.47 -5.95 28.62
C HIS A 51 8.90 -7.35 28.32
N GLU A 52 7.63 -7.57 28.67
CA GLU A 52 6.99 -8.90 28.59
C GLU A 52 6.89 -9.49 27.17
N HIS A 53 6.88 -8.63 26.14
CA HIS A 53 6.84 -9.01 24.72
C HIS A 53 8.21 -8.89 24.02
N ALA A 54 9.32 -9.02 24.75
CA ALA A 54 10.65 -8.89 24.15
C ALA A 54 10.91 -9.91 23.02
N ASP A 55 10.35 -11.10 23.11
CA ASP A 55 10.39 -12.15 22.09
C ASP A 55 9.64 -11.75 20.80
N VAL A 56 8.51 -11.06 20.93
CA VAL A 56 7.74 -10.52 19.80
C VAL A 56 8.57 -9.54 18.97
N PHE A 57 9.34 -8.67 19.62
CA PHE A 57 10.16 -7.70 18.91
C PHE A 57 11.43 -8.30 18.29
N ALA A 58 11.88 -9.46 18.78
CA ALA A 58 12.98 -10.23 18.20
C ALA A 58 12.55 -11.06 16.97
N ALA A 59 11.26 -11.11 16.65
CA ALA A 59 10.74 -11.88 15.52
C ALA A 59 11.14 -11.26 14.16
N PRO A 60 11.32 -12.09 13.11
CA PRO A 60 11.70 -11.62 11.78
C PRO A 60 10.52 -11.06 10.95
N SER A 61 9.35 -10.86 11.57
CA SER A 61 8.15 -10.31 10.95
C SER A 61 7.26 -9.61 11.99
N LEU A 62 6.40 -8.70 11.54
CA LEU A 62 5.41 -8.05 12.41
C LEU A 62 4.24 -8.98 12.80
N ASN A 63 4.14 -10.19 12.26
CA ASN A 63 3.00 -11.08 12.49
C ASN A 63 2.79 -11.37 13.98
N ALA A 64 3.85 -11.66 14.73
CA ALA A 64 3.76 -11.89 16.17
C ALA A 64 3.26 -10.65 16.95
N LEU A 65 3.62 -9.44 16.50
CA LEU A 65 3.12 -8.18 17.08
C LEU A 65 1.64 -8.00 16.76
N MET A 66 1.25 -8.25 15.51
CA MET A 66 -0.15 -8.17 15.08
C MET A 66 -1.05 -9.17 15.81
N ASP A 67 -0.53 -10.36 16.11
CA ASP A 67 -1.25 -11.42 16.83
C ASP A 67 -1.50 -11.11 18.32
N LEU A 68 -0.81 -10.12 18.90
CA LEU A 68 -1.13 -9.63 20.25
C LEU A 68 -2.52 -8.97 20.32
N GLY A 69 -3.08 -8.59 19.17
CA GLY A 69 -4.40 -7.96 19.05
C GLY A 69 -4.37 -6.45 19.25
N PRO A 70 -5.45 -5.75 18.83
CA PRO A 70 -5.47 -4.30 18.68
C PRO A 70 -5.19 -3.56 19.99
N GLN A 71 -5.71 -4.06 21.11
CA GLN A 71 -5.49 -3.42 22.42
C GLN A 71 -4.01 -3.43 22.81
N ARG A 72 -3.33 -4.55 22.60
CA ARG A 72 -1.92 -4.69 22.97
C ARG A 72 -1.01 -3.92 22.02
N CYS A 73 -1.36 -3.85 20.74
CA CYS A 73 -0.67 -2.99 19.77
C CYS A 73 -0.74 -1.50 20.18
N ARG A 74 -1.90 -1.02 20.66
CA ARG A 74 -2.05 0.35 21.19
C ARG A 74 -1.17 0.59 22.43
N GLU A 75 -1.11 -0.38 23.33
CA GLU A 75 -0.23 -0.32 24.51
C GLU A 75 1.26 -0.28 24.12
N VAL A 76 1.66 -1.10 23.14
CA VAL A 76 3.02 -1.06 22.57
C VAL A 76 3.32 0.31 21.96
N ARG A 77 2.40 0.90 21.20
CA ARG A 77 2.61 2.25 20.64
C ARG A 77 2.77 3.30 21.74
N ALA A 78 1.93 3.23 22.77
CA ALA A 78 2.00 4.14 23.91
C ALA A 78 3.35 4.03 24.62
N TRP A 79 3.82 2.79 24.86
CA TRP A 79 5.15 2.52 25.41
C TRP A 79 6.27 3.06 24.52
N VAL A 80 6.24 2.79 23.20
CA VAL A 80 7.23 3.33 22.27
C VAL A 80 7.26 4.87 22.31
N ARG A 81 6.09 5.51 22.37
CA ARG A 81 6.02 6.97 22.51
C ARG A 81 6.60 7.45 23.83
N GLU A 82 6.34 6.74 24.92
CA GLU A 82 6.89 7.04 26.26
C GLU A 82 8.43 6.99 26.26
N LEU A 83 9.04 6.05 25.53
CA LEU A 83 10.51 5.99 25.38
C LEU A 83 11.11 7.31 24.91
N PHE A 84 10.41 8.09 24.07
CA PHE A 84 10.87 9.39 23.56
C PHE A 84 10.41 10.58 24.39
N VAL A 85 9.50 10.39 25.35
CA VAL A 85 8.96 11.46 26.19
C VAL A 85 9.63 11.50 27.56
N ASP A 86 9.86 10.34 28.17
CA ASP A 86 10.52 10.22 29.48
C ASP A 86 12.05 10.19 29.29
N ASP A 87 12.74 11.20 29.85
CA ASP A 87 14.17 11.42 29.69
C ASP A 87 15.03 10.35 30.40
N THR A 88 14.44 9.57 31.31
CA THR A 88 15.12 8.43 31.95
C THR A 88 15.50 7.35 30.94
N TYR A 89 14.80 7.27 29.80
CA TYR A 89 15.09 6.32 28.73
C TYR A 89 16.07 6.87 27.67
N GLN A 90 16.38 8.17 27.68
CA GLN A 90 17.15 8.83 26.61
C GLN A 90 18.45 8.09 26.29
N GLN A 91 19.28 7.80 27.30
CA GLN A 91 20.58 7.13 27.09
C GLN A 91 20.43 5.71 26.53
N LEU A 92 19.36 5.01 26.88
CA LEU A 92 19.08 3.66 26.35
C LEU A 92 18.65 3.77 24.89
N VAL A 93 17.69 4.64 24.60
CA VAL A 93 17.14 4.84 23.25
C VAL A 93 18.24 5.27 22.28
N GLU A 94 19.05 6.27 22.64
CA GLU A 94 20.16 6.77 21.80
C GLU A 94 21.16 5.67 21.40
N ARG A 95 21.43 4.70 22.30
CA ARG A 95 22.33 3.56 22.00
C ARG A 95 21.72 2.56 21.03
N GLN A 96 20.39 2.50 20.95
CA GLN A 96 19.65 1.54 20.12
C GLN A 96 19.10 2.16 18.83
N LEU A 97 19.39 3.44 18.57
CA LEU A 97 19.13 4.05 17.27
C LEU A 97 20.17 3.59 16.24
N ARG A 98 19.68 3.29 15.04
CA ARG A 98 20.49 3.02 13.84
C ARG A 98 20.02 3.94 12.73
N ARG A 99 20.92 4.48 11.90
CA ARG A 99 20.48 5.24 10.73
C ARG A 99 19.77 4.30 9.77
N VAL A 100 18.69 4.77 9.14
CA VAL A 100 17.95 3.98 8.13
C VAL A 100 18.88 3.56 6.97
N THR A 101 19.88 4.38 6.65
CA THR A 101 20.90 4.10 5.61
C THR A 101 21.85 2.96 5.95
N ASP A 102 21.95 2.59 7.23
CA ASP A 102 22.93 1.64 7.74
C ASP A 102 22.30 0.27 8.02
N VAL A 103 21.00 0.12 7.73
CA VAL A 103 20.24 -1.12 7.94
C VAL A 103 19.65 -1.62 6.63
N ARG A 104 19.39 -2.92 6.56
CA ARG A 104 18.65 -3.52 5.46
C ARG A 104 17.20 -3.72 5.88
N LEU A 105 16.28 -3.01 5.23
CA LEU A 105 14.85 -3.21 5.42
C LEU A 105 14.40 -4.50 4.75
N GLN A 106 13.45 -5.17 5.40
CA GLN A 106 12.84 -6.42 4.93
C GLN A 106 11.35 -6.21 4.68
N LEU A 107 10.70 -7.21 4.06
CA LEU A 107 9.24 -7.23 4.01
C LEU A 107 8.70 -7.23 5.45
N PRO A 108 7.80 -6.29 5.81
CA PRO A 108 7.47 -6.07 7.22
C PRO A 108 6.65 -7.20 7.83
N PHE A 109 5.91 -7.97 7.03
CA PHE A 109 5.11 -9.09 7.50
C PHE A 109 5.06 -10.19 6.45
N GLU A 110 4.79 -11.41 6.88
CA GLU A 110 4.43 -12.50 5.98
C GLU A 110 3.00 -12.25 5.48
N VAL A 111 2.85 -12.08 4.17
CA VAL A 111 1.54 -11.84 3.56
C VAL A 111 0.77 -13.15 3.49
N ALA A 112 -0.33 -13.24 4.23
CA ALA A 112 -1.13 -14.46 4.30
C ALA A 112 -1.98 -14.65 3.03
N ASP A 113 -2.79 -13.66 2.67
CA ASP A 113 -3.42 -13.49 1.35
C ASP A 113 -3.33 -12.03 0.91
N TYR A 114 -3.51 -11.82 -0.40
CA TYR A 114 -3.57 -10.50 -0.99
C TYR A 114 -4.86 -10.36 -1.81
N VAL A 115 -5.63 -9.31 -1.55
CA VAL A 115 -6.77 -8.90 -2.37
C VAL A 115 -6.54 -7.49 -2.88
N ASP A 116 -6.77 -7.29 -4.16
CA ASP A 116 -6.72 -5.98 -4.77
C ASP A 116 -8.13 -5.52 -5.14
N PHE A 117 -8.53 -4.37 -4.63
CA PHE A 117 -9.83 -3.77 -4.90
C PHE A 117 -9.80 -2.90 -6.15
N TYR A 118 -10.95 -2.34 -6.50
CA TYR A 118 -11.11 -1.44 -7.63
C TYR A 118 -11.91 -0.21 -7.21
N ALA A 119 -11.45 0.47 -6.14
CA ALA A 119 -12.29 1.38 -5.36
C ALA A 119 -12.31 2.85 -5.81
N SER A 120 -11.47 3.26 -6.76
CA SER A 120 -11.47 4.62 -7.32
C SER A 120 -12.47 4.73 -8.49
N GLU A 121 -13.47 5.60 -8.36
CA GLU A 121 -14.44 5.83 -9.45
C GLU A 121 -13.78 6.47 -10.66
N SER A 122 -12.89 7.45 -10.44
CA SER A 122 -12.14 8.11 -11.51
C SER A 122 -11.32 7.10 -12.30
N HIS A 123 -10.58 6.23 -11.61
CA HIS A 123 -9.79 5.18 -12.27
C HIS A 123 -10.68 4.24 -13.07
N ALA A 124 -11.75 3.73 -12.45
CA ALA A 124 -12.70 2.84 -13.11
C ALA A 124 -13.33 3.47 -14.36
N SER A 125 -13.70 4.75 -14.28
CA SER A 125 -14.26 5.50 -15.39
C SER A 125 -13.23 5.72 -16.50
N ASN A 126 -12.00 6.10 -16.16
CA ASN A 126 -10.92 6.33 -17.12
C ASN A 126 -10.58 5.06 -17.91
N VAL A 127 -10.39 3.94 -17.22
CA VAL A 127 -10.13 2.63 -17.85
C VAL A 127 -11.29 2.23 -18.75
N GLY A 128 -12.55 2.46 -18.30
CA GLY A 128 -13.75 2.29 -19.11
C GLY A 128 -13.69 3.06 -20.42
N LYS A 129 -13.40 4.37 -20.37
CA LYS A 129 -13.30 5.24 -21.55
C LYS A 129 -12.16 4.86 -22.49
N ILE A 130 -11.01 4.47 -21.94
CA ILE A 130 -9.82 4.10 -22.73
C ILE A 130 -10.09 2.82 -23.54
N PHE A 131 -10.68 1.80 -22.92
CA PHE A 131 -10.87 0.50 -23.57
C PHE A 131 -12.23 0.30 -24.23
N ARG A 132 -13.26 1.02 -23.80
CA ARG A 132 -14.65 0.88 -24.24
C ARG A 132 -15.33 2.27 -24.34
N PRO A 133 -14.83 3.19 -25.20
CA PRO A 133 -15.35 4.56 -25.29
C PRO A 133 -16.84 4.65 -25.68
N ASP A 134 -17.37 3.61 -26.33
CA ASP A 134 -18.77 3.55 -26.77
C ASP A 134 -19.70 2.83 -25.78
N SER A 135 -19.23 2.47 -24.58
CA SER A 135 -20.00 1.76 -23.54
C SER A 135 -20.09 2.60 -22.27
N PRO A 136 -21.02 2.29 -21.34
CA PRO A 136 -20.99 2.87 -20.01
C PRO A 136 -19.62 2.66 -19.35
N ASP A 137 -19.07 3.72 -18.76
CA ASP A 137 -17.72 3.71 -18.20
C ASP A 137 -17.56 2.67 -17.08
N LEU A 138 -18.60 2.49 -16.25
CA LEU A 138 -18.59 1.61 -15.09
C LEU A 138 -19.46 0.36 -15.31
N PRO A 139 -19.00 -0.83 -14.88
CA PRO A 139 -19.84 -2.01 -14.78
C PRO A 139 -21.06 -1.75 -13.85
N PRO A 140 -22.23 -2.36 -14.12
CA PRO A 140 -23.43 -2.11 -13.32
C PRO A 140 -23.24 -2.36 -11.81
N SER A 141 -22.43 -3.35 -11.43
CA SER A 141 -22.18 -3.71 -10.03
C SER A 141 -21.25 -2.75 -9.28
N TRP A 142 -20.49 -1.90 -9.99
CA TRP A 142 -19.36 -1.16 -9.41
C TRP A 142 -19.77 -0.20 -8.28
N ARG A 143 -20.95 0.44 -8.40
CA ARG A 143 -21.50 1.33 -7.35
C ARG A 143 -22.31 0.59 -6.28
N HIS A 144 -22.46 -0.73 -6.38
CA HIS A 144 -23.25 -1.52 -5.43
C HIS A 144 -22.39 -2.36 -4.48
N LEU A 145 -21.16 -2.71 -4.89
CA LEU A 145 -20.20 -3.43 -4.07
C LEU A 145 -18.77 -3.01 -4.44
N PRO A 146 -17.82 -3.01 -3.49
CA PRO A 146 -16.42 -2.79 -3.78
C PRO A 146 -15.86 -4.01 -4.50
N ILE A 147 -15.80 -3.96 -5.83
CA ILE A 147 -15.25 -5.05 -6.65
C ILE A 147 -13.76 -5.24 -6.28
N GLY A 148 -13.33 -6.48 -6.14
CA GLY A 148 -11.94 -6.85 -5.98
C GLY A 148 -11.66 -8.26 -6.49
N TYR A 149 -10.38 -8.62 -6.53
CA TYR A 149 -9.91 -9.95 -6.96
C TYR A 149 -8.75 -10.41 -6.09
N HIS A 150 -8.55 -11.72 -6.00
CA HIS A 150 -7.40 -12.28 -5.29
C HIS A 150 -6.12 -12.04 -6.08
N GLY A 151 -5.17 -11.32 -5.49
CA GLY A 151 -3.83 -11.09 -6.02
C GLY A 151 -2.88 -12.23 -5.66
N ARG A 152 -1.59 -12.04 -5.95
CA ARG A 152 -0.55 -13.04 -5.69
C ARG A 152 0.32 -12.65 -4.50
N ALA A 153 -0.01 -13.17 -3.31
CA ALA A 153 0.72 -12.88 -2.08
C ALA A 153 2.23 -13.21 -2.18
N GLY A 154 2.58 -14.34 -2.81
CA GLY A 154 3.97 -14.81 -2.93
C GLY A 154 4.89 -13.97 -3.83
N THR A 155 4.38 -12.92 -4.49
CA THR A 155 5.16 -11.98 -5.30
C THR A 155 5.06 -10.55 -4.79
N ILE A 156 4.59 -10.37 -3.56
CA ILE A 156 4.72 -9.09 -2.87
C ILE A 156 6.16 -8.93 -2.39
N VAL A 157 6.78 -7.81 -2.74
CA VAL A 157 8.17 -7.50 -2.44
C VAL A 157 8.27 -6.15 -1.72
N VAL A 158 9.31 -6.00 -0.91
CA VAL A 158 9.57 -4.73 -0.23
C VAL A 158 10.15 -3.69 -1.20
N SER A 159 9.85 -2.42 -0.93
CA SER A 159 10.47 -1.25 -1.56
C SER A 159 11.99 -1.41 -1.74
N GLY A 160 12.50 -1.01 -2.90
CA GLY A 160 13.89 -1.16 -3.33
C GLY A 160 14.17 -2.45 -4.11
N THR A 161 13.23 -3.39 -4.17
CA THR A 161 13.36 -4.60 -5.01
C THR A 161 13.22 -4.25 -6.49
N ASP A 162 14.15 -4.73 -7.32
CA ASP A 162 14.07 -4.58 -8.77
C ASP A 162 12.88 -5.36 -9.35
N VAL A 163 12.24 -4.77 -10.37
CA VAL A 163 11.05 -5.33 -11.03
C VAL A 163 11.47 -5.81 -12.42
N VAL A 164 11.54 -7.13 -12.59
CA VAL A 164 11.88 -7.73 -13.87
C VAL A 164 10.69 -7.62 -14.82
N ARG A 165 10.90 -7.00 -15.99
CA ARG A 165 9.86 -6.92 -17.03
C ARG A 165 9.36 -8.34 -17.36
N PRO A 166 8.05 -8.61 -17.26
CA PRO A 166 7.53 -9.95 -17.53
C PRO A 166 7.54 -10.24 -19.03
N ASN A 167 7.86 -11.49 -19.37
CA ASN A 167 7.48 -12.07 -20.65
C ASN A 167 6.07 -12.67 -20.53
N GLY A 168 5.26 -12.61 -21.58
CA GLY A 168 3.96 -13.25 -21.58
C GLY A 168 3.32 -13.30 -22.96
N GLN A 169 2.14 -13.92 -23.02
CA GLN A 169 1.33 -13.93 -24.24
C GLN A 169 0.62 -12.59 -24.42
N GLN A 170 0.59 -12.12 -25.66
CA GLN A 170 -0.07 -10.88 -26.06
C GLN A 170 -1.08 -11.18 -27.16
N ARG A 171 -2.05 -10.27 -27.32
CA ARG A 171 -3.08 -10.37 -28.34
C ARG A 171 -2.48 -10.62 -29.74
N PRO A 172 -3.12 -11.49 -30.55
CA PRO A 172 -2.70 -11.72 -31.92
C PRO A 172 -2.58 -10.46 -32.77
N GLY A 173 -1.66 -10.50 -33.74
CA GLY A 173 -1.62 -9.54 -34.83
C GLY A 173 -2.64 -9.85 -35.93
N PRO A 174 -2.52 -9.19 -37.09
CA PRO A 174 -3.36 -9.47 -38.26
C PRO A 174 -3.28 -10.92 -38.77
N ASP A 175 -2.22 -11.64 -38.42
CA ASP A 175 -2.00 -13.05 -38.74
C ASP A 175 -2.79 -14.03 -37.86
N GLY A 176 -3.44 -13.53 -36.80
CA GLY A 176 -4.26 -14.34 -35.91
C GLY A 176 -3.47 -15.21 -34.91
N VAL A 177 -2.14 -15.06 -34.83
CA VAL A 177 -1.29 -15.82 -33.91
C VAL A 177 -0.91 -14.98 -32.69
N PRO A 178 -1.13 -15.46 -31.45
CA PRO A 178 -0.66 -14.78 -30.25
C PRO A 178 0.85 -14.59 -30.26
N ARG A 179 1.32 -13.42 -29.82
CA ARG A 179 2.76 -13.17 -29.67
C ARG A 179 3.21 -13.56 -28.27
N PHE A 180 4.48 -13.97 -28.15
CA PHE A 180 5.13 -14.23 -26.87
C PHE A 180 6.43 -13.45 -26.78
N GLY A 181 6.65 -12.75 -25.68
CA GLY A 181 7.84 -11.94 -25.47
C GLY A 181 7.66 -10.92 -24.34
N PRO A 182 8.60 -9.98 -24.19
CA PRO A 182 8.55 -8.98 -23.14
C PRO A 182 7.32 -8.09 -23.29
N SER A 183 6.73 -7.71 -22.14
CA SER A 183 5.63 -6.73 -22.11
C SER A 183 6.09 -5.40 -22.71
N SER A 184 5.29 -4.88 -23.61
CA SER A 184 5.45 -3.57 -24.27
C SER A 184 4.71 -2.45 -23.54
N LYS A 185 3.84 -2.80 -22.58
CA LYS A 185 3.00 -1.86 -21.83
C LYS A 185 3.10 -2.13 -20.33
N LEU A 186 4.33 -2.03 -19.81
CA LEU A 186 4.60 -2.15 -18.39
C LEU A 186 4.23 -0.83 -17.69
N ASP A 187 3.50 -0.94 -16.60
CA ASP A 187 2.82 0.18 -15.95
C ASP A 187 2.89 0.06 -14.43
N ILE A 188 2.55 1.15 -13.78
CA ILE A 188 2.36 1.26 -12.33
C ILE A 188 0.87 1.34 -11.99
N GLU A 189 0.57 1.07 -10.73
CA GLU A 189 -0.70 1.41 -10.10
C GLU A 189 -0.41 1.97 -8.71
N CYS A 190 -0.64 3.27 -8.52
CA CYS A 190 -0.43 3.94 -7.24
C CYS A 190 -1.57 3.61 -6.28
N GLU A 191 -1.25 2.95 -5.18
CA GLU A 191 -2.25 2.37 -4.28
C GLU A 191 -1.90 2.53 -2.80
N VAL A 192 -2.93 2.36 -1.97
CA VAL A 192 -2.80 2.29 -0.52
C VAL A 192 -3.26 0.90 -0.05
N GLY A 193 -2.40 0.25 0.72
CA GLY A 193 -2.62 -1.09 1.27
C GLY A 193 -2.94 -1.04 2.76
N PHE A 194 -3.85 -1.92 3.17
CA PHE A 194 -4.29 -2.06 4.55
C PHE A 194 -3.90 -3.44 5.07
N VAL A 195 -3.14 -3.45 6.16
CA VAL A 195 -2.61 -4.67 6.78
C VAL A 195 -3.56 -5.14 7.87
N VAL A 196 -3.99 -6.40 7.78
CA VAL A 196 -4.95 -6.99 8.71
C VAL A 196 -4.23 -7.63 9.91
N SER A 197 -4.75 -7.36 11.11
CA SER A 197 -4.41 -8.08 12.34
C SER A 197 -5.57 -8.94 12.83
N GLY A 198 -5.24 -10.13 13.32
CA GLY A 198 -6.19 -11.07 13.89
C GLY A 198 -6.89 -11.92 12.83
N SER A 199 -7.52 -13.00 13.31
CA SER A 199 -8.27 -13.94 12.48
C SER A 199 -9.76 -13.93 12.81
N THR A 200 -10.61 -14.17 11.82
CA THR A 200 -12.04 -14.42 12.04
C THR A 200 -12.35 -15.92 11.97
N ALA A 201 -13.44 -16.33 12.64
CA ALA A 201 -13.92 -17.70 12.53
C ALA A 201 -14.53 -17.93 11.13
N PRO A 202 -14.36 -19.13 10.52
CA PRO A 202 -15.02 -19.45 9.26
C PRO A 202 -16.53 -19.23 9.33
N GLY A 203 -17.10 -18.61 8.30
CA GLY A 203 -18.53 -18.30 8.25
C GLY A 203 -18.94 -17.04 9.02
N THR A 204 -17.99 -16.26 9.54
CA THR A 204 -18.25 -14.96 10.19
C THR A 204 -17.81 -13.80 9.31
N SER A 205 -18.47 -12.66 9.47
CA SER A 205 -18.21 -11.42 8.73
C SER A 205 -17.83 -10.30 9.68
N VAL A 206 -16.90 -9.44 9.26
CA VAL A 206 -16.58 -8.18 9.92
C VAL A 206 -17.60 -7.13 9.48
N ARG A 207 -18.21 -6.41 10.43
CA ARG A 207 -19.08 -5.27 10.08
C ARG A 207 -18.22 -4.05 9.79
N VAL A 208 -18.77 -3.10 9.02
CA VAL A 208 -18.10 -1.82 8.74
C VAL A 208 -17.60 -1.14 10.02
N GLY A 209 -18.43 -1.05 11.07
CA GLY A 209 -18.03 -0.44 12.34
C GLY A 209 -16.97 -1.21 13.14
N ASP A 210 -16.81 -2.51 12.86
CA ASP A 210 -15.83 -3.37 13.53
C ASP A 210 -14.46 -3.35 12.80
N ALA A 211 -14.36 -2.71 11.63
CA ALA A 211 -13.17 -2.76 10.78
C ALA A 211 -11.91 -2.22 11.47
N GLY A 212 -12.03 -1.16 12.27
CA GLY A 212 -10.89 -0.55 12.97
C GLY A 212 -10.15 -1.49 13.92
N ASP A 213 -10.81 -2.53 14.44
CA ASP A 213 -10.19 -3.54 15.32
C ASP A 213 -9.37 -4.58 14.54
N HIS A 214 -9.55 -4.63 13.22
CA HIS A 214 -8.85 -5.56 12.32
C HIS A 214 -7.77 -4.87 11.48
N LEU A 215 -7.75 -3.54 11.42
CA LEU A 215 -6.73 -2.79 10.68
C LEU A 215 -5.52 -2.49 11.56
N PHE A 216 -4.43 -3.23 11.36
CA PHE A 216 -3.17 -2.97 12.05
C PHE A 216 -2.53 -1.66 11.58
N GLY A 217 -2.49 -1.46 10.26
CA GLY A 217 -1.83 -0.31 9.69
C GLY A 217 -1.93 -0.21 8.18
N VAL A 218 -1.22 0.78 7.64
CA VAL A 218 -1.29 1.22 6.26
C VAL A 218 0.10 1.22 5.64
N VAL A 219 0.20 0.76 4.40
CA VAL A 219 1.39 0.79 3.55
C VAL A 219 1.06 1.45 2.21
N LEU A 220 2.08 1.95 1.52
CA LEU A 220 1.95 2.27 0.10
C LEU A 220 2.11 1.00 -0.72
N VAL A 221 1.42 0.91 -1.85
CA VAL A 221 1.45 -0.23 -2.76
C VAL A 221 1.68 0.27 -4.20
N ASN A 222 2.53 -0.43 -4.94
CA ASN A 222 2.60 -0.33 -6.40
C ASN A 222 2.27 -1.70 -7.00
N ASP A 223 1.09 -1.82 -7.60
CA ASP A 223 0.67 -3.05 -8.29
C ASP A 223 1.11 -3.05 -9.76
N TRP A 224 2.36 -3.47 -9.98
CA TRP A 224 2.99 -3.43 -11.30
C TRP A 224 2.17 -4.22 -12.30
N SER A 225 1.95 -3.61 -13.47
CA SER A 225 0.96 -4.10 -14.41
C SER A 225 1.51 -4.21 -15.83
N ALA A 226 1.42 -5.39 -16.43
CA ALA A 226 1.71 -5.62 -17.84
C ALA A 226 0.41 -5.59 -18.65
N ARG A 227 0.01 -4.39 -19.09
CA ARG A 227 -1.33 -4.11 -19.65
C ARG A 227 -1.64 -4.91 -20.91
N ASP A 228 -0.64 -5.19 -21.73
CA ASP A 228 -0.76 -5.96 -22.95
C ASP A 228 -0.99 -7.45 -22.72
N ILE A 229 -0.33 -8.02 -21.71
CA ILE A 229 -0.58 -9.39 -21.22
C ILE A 229 -1.97 -9.46 -20.58
N GLN A 230 -2.26 -8.55 -19.64
CA GLN A 230 -3.53 -8.46 -18.94
C GLN A 230 -4.71 -8.39 -19.92
N ALA A 231 -4.64 -7.51 -20.92
CA ALA A 231 -5.71 -7.32 -21.89
C ALA A 231 -6.00 -8.58 -22.74
N TRP A 232 -5.06 -9.51 -22.86
CA TRP A 232 -5.26 -10.77 -23.57
C TRP A 232 -5.89 -11.84 -22.68
N GLU A 233 -5.48 -11.94 -21.42
CA GLU A 233 -5.86 -13.05 -20.53
C GLU A 233 -7.13 -12.81 -19.70
N TYR A 234 -7.48 -11.55 -19.39
CA TYR A 234 -8.36 -11.28 -18.23
C TYR A 234 -9.82 -11.69 -18.43
N VAL A 235 -10.26 -11.94 -19.67
CA VAL A 235 -11.65 -12.34 -19.92
C VAL A 235 -11.73 -13.86 -19.99
N PRO A 236 -12.61 -14.51 -19.19
CA PRO A 236 -13.59 -13.93 -18.26
C PRO A 236 -13.14 -13.92 -16.78
N LEU A 237 -11.94 -14.38 -16.46
CA LEU A 237 -11.57 -14.77 -15.09
C LEU A 237 -10.92 -13.67 -14.24
N GLY A 238 -10.67 -12.49 -14.81
CA GLY A 238 -9.98 -11.38 -14.16
C GLY A 238 -8.47 -11.38 -14.40
N PRO A 239 -7.75 -10.35 -13.89
CA PRO A 239 -6.30 -10.23 -14.03
C PRO A 239 -5.54 -11.41 -13.43
N PHE A 240 -4.45 -11.84 -14.07
CA PHE A 240 -3.60 -12.92 -13.58
C PHE A 240 -2.11 -12.62 -13.80
N LEU A 241 -1.49 -13.10 -14.88
CA LEU A 241 -0.05 -12.91 -15.16
C LEU A 241 0.30 -11.46 -15.52
N GLY A 242 -0.68 -10.68 -15.94
CA GLY A 242 -0.55 -9.24 -16.12
C GLY A 242 -0.29 -8.48 -14.82
N LYS A 243 -0.42 -9.14 -13.65
CA LYS A 243 -0.23 -8.56 -12.30
C LYS A 243 0.75 -9.36 -11.46
N SER A 244 0.62 -10.69 -11.44
CA SER A 244 1.26 -11.59 -10.47
C SER A 244 2.79 -11.71 -10.58
N PHE A 245 3.47 -10.88 -11.38
CA PHE A 245 4.92 -10.93 -11.53
C PHE A 245 5.65 -10.11 -10.46
N ALA A 246 5.03 -9.03 -9.96
CA ALA A 246 5.53 -8.24 -8.84
C ALA A 246 4.46 -7.28 -8.32
N THR A 247 4.32 -7.18 -7.01
CA THR A 247 3.62 -6.07 -6.33
C THR A 247 4.58 -5.53 -5.27
N SER A 248 4.84 -4.22 -5.22
CA SER A 248 5.77 -3.65 -4.24
C SER A 248 5.04 -2.93 -3.12
N ILE A 249 5.49 -3.09 -1.87
CA ILE A 249 4.94 -2.36 -0.71
C ILE A 249 6.01 -1.58 0.05
N SER A 250 5.60 -0.52 0.76
CA SER A 250 6.51 0.23 1.61
C SER A 250 7.00 -0.65 2.78
N ALA A 251 8.24 -0.43 3.21
CA ALA A 251 8.86 -1.21 4.29
C ALA A 251 8.32 -0.88 5.70
N TRP A 252 7.58 0.22 5.81
CA TRP A 252 7.10 0.79 7.07
C TRP A 252 5.57 0.71 7.11
N VAL A 253 5.04 -0.07 8.03
CA VAL A 253 3.59 -0.16 8.30
C VAL A 253 3.24 0.94 9.30
N VAL A 254 2.51 1.96 8.84
CA VAL A 254 2.03 3.03 9.71
C VAL A 254 0.82 2.54 10.50
N PRO A 255 0.85 2.55 11.84
CA PRO A 255 -0.29 2.12 12.65
C PRO A 255 -1.56 2.84 12.27
N PHE A 256 -2.66 2.10 12.16
CA PHE A 256 -3.92 2.66 11.70
C PHE A 256 -4.40 3.83 12.58
N GLU A 257 -4.12 3.77 13.89
CA GLU A 257 -4.41 4.85 14.84
C GLU A 257 -3.66 6.17 14.58
N ALA A 258 -2.55 6.16 13.85
CA ALA A 258 -1.85 7.39 13.47
C ALA A 258 -2.71 8.27 12.54
N PHE A 259 -3.67 7.66 11.82
CA PHE A 259 -4.56 8.35 10.88
C PHE A 259 -5.81 8.95 11.52
N ALA A 260 -5.94 8.96 12.84
CA ALA A 260 -7.13 9.50 13.52
C ALA A 260 -7.48 10.95 13.12
N HIS A 261 -6.47 11.78 12.81
CA HIS A 261 -6.66 13.16 12.35
C HIS A 261 -6.81 13.30 10.83
N ALA A 262 -6.59 12.21 10.08
CA ALA A 262 -6.71 12.14 8.64
C ALA A 262 -8.01 11.46 8.19
N GLN A 263 -8.87 11.00 9.11
CA GLN A 263 -10.17 10.46 8.75
C GLN A 263 -11.08 11.57 8.22
N VAL A 264 -11.62 11.36 7.02
CA VAL A 264 -12.51 12.30 6.33
C VAL A 264 -13.79 11.61 5.88
N LEU A 265 -14.82 12.39 5.55
CA LEU A 265 -16.02 11.86 4.91
C LEU A 265 -15.69 11.40 3.49
N LEU A 266 -16.31 10.32 3.04
CA LEU A 266 -16.26 9.93 1.64
C LEU A 266 -16.90 11.01 0.74
N PRO A 267 -16.53 11.11 -0.55
CA PRO A 267 -17.12 12.04 -1.51
C PRO A 267 -18.65 11.89 -1.69
N GLY A 268 -19.21 10.74 -1.29
CA GLY A 268 -20.63 10.39 -1.39
C GLY A 268 -20.85 9.14 -2.22
N GLN A 269 -21.97 8.44 -1.98
CA GLN A 269 -22.33 7.20 -2.70
C GLN A 269 -23.77 7.28 -3.22
N ASP A 270 -23.91 7.26 -4.54
CA ASP A 270 -25.19 7.19 -5.26
C ASP A 270 -25.12 6.05 -6.30
N PRO A 271 -26.03 5.05 -6.28
CA PRO A 271 -27.16 4.88 -5.37
C PRO A 271 -26.74 4.54 -3.92
N PRO A 272 -27.67 4.65 -2.94
CA PRO A 272 -27.42 4.16 -1.59
C PRO A 272 -27.02 2.69 -1.60
N VAL A 273 -25.95 2.37 -0.86
CA VAL A 273 -25.41 1.01 -0.73
C VAL A 273 -26.33 0.14 0.16
N LEU A 274 -26.19 -1.18 0.06
CA LEU A 274 -26.97 -2.11 0.91
C LEU A 274 -26.59 -1.96 2.40
N PRO A 275 -27.49 -2.32 3.34
CA PRO A 275 -27.29 -2.08 4.78
C PRO A 275 -25.97 -2.60 5.36
N TYR A 276 -25.42 -3.71 4.84
CA TYR A 276 -24.15 -4.24 5.34
C TYR A 276 -22.93 -3.35 5.04
N LEU A 277 -23.07 -2.36 4.15
CA LEU A 277 -22.04 -1.40 3.76
C LEU A 277 -22.26 0.03 4.30
N GLN A 278 -23.40 0.31 4.94
CA GLN A 278 -23.76 1.68 5.35
C GLN A 278 -23.05 2.17 6.63
N GLY A 279 -22.53 1.25 7.45
CA GLY A 279 -22.15 1.58 8.83
C GLY A 279 -23.38 1.82 9.72
N GLN A 280 -23.17 1.88 11.04
CA GLN A 280 -24.20 2.26 12.02
C GLN A 280 -24.12 3.74 12.38
N THR A 281 -22.93 4.33 12.26
CA THR A 281 -22.66 5.75 12.49
C THR A 281 -21.91 6.37 11.32
N ASP A 282 -22.01 7.69 11.15
CA ASP A 282 -21.26 8.43 10.12
C ASP A 282 -19.73 8.32 10.28
N ARG A 283 -19.24 7.80 11.42
CA ARG A 283 -17.81 7.56 11.66
C ARG A 283 -17.35 6.17 11.23
N ASP A 284 -18.27 5.25 10.99
CA ASP A 284 -17.93 3.87 10.61
C ASP A 284 -17.46 3.80 9.15
N VAL A 285 -17.97 4.72 8.32
CA VAL A 285 -17.60 4.86 6.91
C VAL A 285 -16.76 6.14 6.75
N PHE A 286 -15.46 5.97 6.52
CA PHE A 286 -14.52 7.07 6.40
C PHE A 286 -13.57 6.87 5.21
N GLY A 287 -13.14 7.98 4.60
CA GLY A 287 -11.95 8.04 3.76
C GLY A 287 -10.71 8.43 4.58
N LEU A 288 -9.54 8.48 3.94
CA LEU A 288 -8.33 9.00 4.55
C LEU A 288 -7.77 10.15 3.69
N ASP A 289 -7.41 11.27 4.33
CA ASP A 289 -6.73 12.42 3.73
C ASP A 289 -5.25 12.10 3.54
N VAL A 290 -4.95 11.19 2.60
CA VAL A 290 -3.58 10.80 2.24
C VAL A 290 -3.23 11.40 0.88
N HIS A 291 -2.22 12.26 0.91
CA HIS A 291 -1.62 12.87 -0.27
C HIS A 291 -0.53 11.95 -0.81
N LEU A 292 -0.58 11.63 -2.11
CA LEU A 292 0.36 10.74 -2.76
C LEU A 292 1.16 11.50 -3.83
N GLU A 293 2.41 11.09 -4.04
CA GLU A 293 3.20 11.52 -5.19
C GLU A 293 3.76 10.30 -5.92
N VAL A 294 3.73 10.35 -7.25
CA VAL A 294 4.38 9.37 -8.13
C VAL A 294 5.47 10.09 -8.91
N ARG A 295 6.69 9.57 -8.80
CA ARG A 295 7.87 10.06 -9.52
C ARG A 295 8.44 8.99 -10.43
N LEU A 296 8.73 9.39 -11.67
CA LEU A 296 9.42 8.58 -12.66
C LEU A 296 10.77 9.22 -12.96
N ASN A 297 11.86 8.51 -12.67
CA ASN A 297 13.23 9.01 -12.78
C ASN A 297 13.41 10.37 -12.07
N GLY A 298 12.77 10.52 -10.89
CA GLY A 298 12.76 11.76 -10.09
C GLY A 298 11.75 12.83 -10.54
N SER A 299 11.21 12.74 -11.76
CA SER A 299 10.21 13.69 -12.28
C SER A 299 8.84 13.40 -11.67
N LEU A 300 8.16 14.40 -11.12
CA LEU A 300 6.77 14.25 -10.65
C LEU A 300 5.87 14.04 -11.86
N VAL A 301 5.19 12.88 -11.93
CA VAL A 301 4.29 12.55 -13.05
C VAL A 301 2.82 12.54 -12.64
N SER A 302 2.53 12.31 -11.36
CA SER A 302 1.19 12.32 -10.80
C SER A 302 1.22 12.61 -9.30
N ALA A 303 0.15 13.23 -8.79
CA ALA A 303 -0.08 13.48 -7.36
C ALA A 303 -1.54 13.14 -6.96
N PRO A 304 -1.90 11.84 -6.89
CA PRO A 304 -3.26 11.42 -6.55
C PRO A 304 -3.62 11.69 -5.07
N GLU A 305 -4.92 11.77 -4.80
CA GLU A 305 -5.47 12.07 -3.48
C GLU A 305 -6.38 10.94 -3.01
N PHE A 306 -6.01 10.25 -1.91
CA PHE A 306 -6.76 9.07 -1.44
C PHE A 306 -8.14 9.44 -0.86
N ARG A 307 -8.33 10.69 -0.44
CA ARG A 307 -9.63 11.20 0.05
C ARG A 307 -10.75 11.08 -0.98
N ASP A 308 -10.40 10.95 -2.27
CA ASP A 308 -11.36 10.87 -3.38
C ASP A 308 -11.84 9.44 -3.67
N MET A 309 -11.40 8.45 -2.88
CA MET A 309 -11.84 7.06 -3.04
C MET A 309 -13.34 6.91 -2.77
N TYR A 310 -14.02 6.12 -3.61
CA TYR A 310 -15.47 5.92 -3.52
C TYR A 310 -15.84 4.91 -2.43
N TRP A 311 -15.05 3.86 -2.26
CA TRP A 311 -15.26 2.83 -1.24
C TRP A 311 -14.29 3.01 -0.08
N SER A 312 -14.81 3.02 1.16
CA SER A 312 -13.97 3.09 2.35
C SER A 312 -13.19 1.79 2.59
N PRO A 313 -12.04 1.84 3.29
CA PRO A 313 -11.37 0.62 3.76
C PRO A 313 -12.27 -0.25 4.64
N ALA A 314 -13.15 0.36 5.45
CA ALA A 314 -14.11 -0.38 6.25
C ALA A 314 -15.16 -1.14 5.41
N GLN A 315 -15.64 -0.53 4.32
CA GLN A 315 -16.55 -1.18 3.37
C GLN A 315 -15.85 -2.30 2.60
N MET A 316 -14.60 -2.08 2.17
CA MET A 316 -13.79 -3.09 1.50
C MET A 316 -13.60 -4.32 2.41
N LEU A 317 -13.22 -4.13 3.67
CA LEU A 317 -13.04 -5.23 4.63
C LEU A 317 -14.36 -5.96 4.97
N ALA A 318 -15.46 -5.20 5.13
CA ALA A 318 -16.77 -5.80 5.37
C ALA A 318 -17.21 -6.66 4.17
N HIS A 319 -17.01 -6.17 2.94
CA HIS A 319 -17.33 -6.95 1.74
C HIS A 319 -16.42 -8.16 1.56
N LEU A 320 -15.13 -8.04 1.90
CA LEU A 320 -14.16 -9.13 1.85
C LEU A 320 -14.60 -10.34 2.67
N THR A 321 -15.35 -10.12 3.76
CA THR A 321 -15.74 -11.16 4.71
C THR A 321 -17.23 -11.50 4.72
N VAL A 322 -18.08 -10.78 3.98
CA VAL A 322 -19.55 -10.94 4.05
C VAL A 322 -20.04 -12.33 3.67
N ASN A 323 -19.28 -13.06 2.86
CA ASN A 323 -19.60 -14.45 2.47
C ASN A 323 -19.10 -15.50 3.47
N GLY A 324 -18.46 -15.09 4.58
CA GLY A 324 -17.87 -15.97 5.57
C GLY A 324 -16.41 -16.35 5.34
N ALA A 325 -15.74 -15.73 4.36
CA ALA A 325 -14.29 -15.84 4.20
C ALA A 325 -13.58 -15.33 5.46
N THR A 326 -12.54 -16.05 5.86
CA THR A 326 -11.78 -15.72 7.06
C THR A 326 -10.75 -14.64 6.78
N LEU A 327 -10.56 -13.74 7.75
CA LEU A 327 -9.34 -12.96 7.86
C LEU A 327 -8.26 -13.77 8.56
N ARG A 328 -7.00 -13.46 8.24
CA ARG A 328 -5.81 -13.92 8.95
C ARG A 328 -4.87 -12.75 9.16
N THR A 329 -4.10 -12.82 10.24
CA THR A 329 -3.01 -11.88 10.49
C THR A 329 -2.04 -11.87 9.31
N GLY A 330 -1.75 -10.68 8.80
CA GLY A 330 -0.90 -10.50 7.63
C GLY A 330 -1.64 -10.60 6.30
N ASP A 331 -2.96 -10.78 6.26
CA ASP A 331 -3.70 -10.49 5.04
C ASP A 331 -3.49 -9.01 4.66
N LEU A 332 -3.27 -8.76 3.37
CA LEU A 332 -3.16 -7.43 2.78
C LEU A 332 -4.35 -7.24 1.85
N PHE A 333 -5.04 -6.11 1.97
CA PHE A 333 -5.90 -5.66 0.88
C PHE A 333 -5.50 -4.27 0.41
N ALA A 334 -5.37 -4.11 -0.90
CA ALA A 334 -5.05 -2.84 -1.53
C ALA A 334 -6.29 -2.18 -2.09
N SER A 335 -6.24 -0.86 -2.24
CA SER A 335 -7.38 -0.04 -2.62
C SER A 335 -7.81 -0.19 -4.08
N GLY A 336 -6.95 -0.75 -4.94
CA GLY A 336 -6.97 -0.45 -6.36
C GLY A 336 -6.41 0.95 -6.63
N THR A 337 -6.02 1.17 -7.88
CA THR A 337 -5.36 2.40 -8.34
C THR A 337 -6.10 3.67 -7.89
N VAL A 338 -5.39 4.58 -7.24
CA VAL A 338 -5.91 5.86 -6.77
C VAL A 338 -5.78 6.90 -7.89
N SER A 339 -6.91 7.33 -8.45
CA SER A 339 -6.98 8.40 -9.44
C SER A 339 -7.96 9.50 -9.03
N GLY A 340 -7.60 10.75 -9.32
CA GLY A 340 -8.48 11.92 -9.22
C GLY A 340 -9.10 12.31 -10.56
N ALA A 341 -9.79 13.46 -10.58
CA ALA A 341 -10.55 13.94 -11.74
C ALA A 341 -9.68 14.62 -12.81
N SER A 342 -8.42 14.96 -12.51
CA SER A 342 -7.51 15.67 -13.41
C SER A 342 -6.34 14.79 -13.85
N PRO A 343 -5.79 14.96 -15.07
CA PRO A 343 -4.73 14.08 -15.57
C PRO A 343 -3.46 13.98 -14.72
N ASP A 344 -3.12 15.05 -14.00
CA ASP A 344 -2.00 15.12 -13.05
C ASP A 344 -2.27 14.40 -11.72
N THR A 345 -3.45 13.83 -11.53
CA THR A 345 -3.85 13.04 -10.36
C THR A 345 -4.18 11.58 -10.72
N TYR A 346 -3.86 11.13 -11.94
CA TYR A 346 -4.12 9.75 -12.37
C TYR A 346 -3.07 8.77 -11.82
N GLY A 347 -3.50 7.65 -11.25
CA GLY A 347 -2.64 6.71 -10.53
C GLY A 347 -1.85 5.72 -11.38
N SER A 348 -2.01 5.73 -12.71
CA SER A 348 -1.30 4.85 -13.65
C SER A 348 -0.79 5.59 -14.89
N LEU A 349 0.24 5.06 -15.57
CA LEU A 349 0.67 5.60 -16.87
C LEU A 349 -0.34 5.31 -17.97
N LEU A 350 -1.09 4.20 -17.87
CA LEU A 350 -2.23 3.93 -18.75
C LEU A 350 -3.17 5.13 -18.82
N GLU A 351 -3.56 5.66 -17.66
CA GLU A 351 -4.44 6.83 -17.59
C GLU A 351 -3.69 8.11 -17.94
N ARG A 352 -2.52 8.33 -17.30
CA ARG A 352 -1.74 9.57 -17.42
C ARG A 352 -1.34 9.88 -18.86
N THR A 353 -1.13 8.85 -19.66
CA THR A 353 -0.74 8.97 -21.06
C THR A 353 -1.86 8.64 -22.04
N TRP A 354 -3.05 8.36 -21.51
CA TRP A 354 -4.22 7.90 -22.26
C TRP A 354 -3.87 6.74 -23.21
N ASN A 355 -3.28 5.68 -22.66
CA ASN A 355 -2.78 4.51 -23.37
C ASN A 355 -1.71 4.88 -24.42
N ALA A 356 -0.74 5.69 -24.00
CA ALA A 356 0.39 6.22 -24.77
C ALA A 356 0.05 7.15 -25.94
N THR A 357 -1.21 7.61 -26.07
CA THR A 357 -1.56 8.61 -27.10
C THR A 357 -1.17 10.03 -26.71
N ASP A 358 -0.99 10.31 -25.42
CA ASP A 358 -0.50 11.59 -24.87
C ASP A 358 0.67 11.36 -23.91
N PRO A 359 1.88 11.00 -24.40
CA PRO A 359 3.02 10.66 -23.55
C PRO A 359 3.40 11.76 -22.55
N VAL A 360 3.85 11.37 -21.35
CA VAL A 360 4.37 12.33 -20.36
C VAL A 360 5.81 12.72 -20.71
N THR A 361 6.14 14.01 -20.59
CA THR A 361 7.51 14.52 -20.73
C THR A 361 8.17 14.61 -19.36
N LEU A 362 9.35 14.01 -19.21
CA LEU A 362 10.14 14.02 -17.98
C LEU A 362 11.04 15.26 -17.90
N ALA A 363 11.62 15.51 -16.72
CA ALA A 363 12.44 16.69 -16.45
C ALA A 363 13.71 16.78 -17.30
N ASP A 364 14.22 15.64 -17.79
CA ASP A 364 15.37 15.57 -18.70
C ASP A 364 14.99 15.74 -20.19
N GLY A 365 13.71 15.97 -20.48
CA GLY A 365 13.17 16.14 -21.82
C GLY A 365 12.83 14.83 -22.55
N THR A 366 13.09 13.67 -21.96
CA THR A 366 12.63 12.38 -22.49
C THR A 366 11.12 12.22 -22.32
N SER A 367 10.53 11.27 -23.03
CA SER A 367 9.09 11.02 -22.99
C SER A 367 8.78 9.56 -22.65
N ARG A 368 7.62 9.33 -22.02
CA ARG A 368 7.14 8.00 -21.62
C ARG A 368 5.67 7.84 -21.96
N GLY A 369 5.36 6.75 -22.68
CA GLY A 369 4.00 6.21 -22.77
C GLY A 369 3.75 5.16 -21.68
N PHE A 370 4.70 4.24 -21.53
CA PHE A 370 4.76 3.20 -20.51
C PHE A 370 6.20 3.11 -19.98
N LEU A 371 6.45 2.27 -18.98
CA LEU A 371 7.77 2.10 -18.39
C LEU A 371 8.75 1.43 -19.35
N GLU A 372 9.95 2.00 -19.44
CA GLU A 372 11.11 1.48 -20.15
C GLU A 372 12.09 0.77 -19.20
N ASP A 373 12.99 -0.05 -19.73
CA ASP A 373 14.03 -0.69 -18.91
C ASP A 373 14.99 0.36 -18.35
N GLY A 374 15.33 0.26 -17.07
CA GLY A 374 16.13 1.23 -16.34
C GLY A 374 15.33 2.35 -15.67
N ASP A 375 14.03 2.47 -15.96
CA ASP A 375 13.17 3.44 -15.27
C ASP A 375 13.06 3.11 -13.78
N VAL A 376 13.17 4.15 -12.94
CA VAL A 376 12.97 4.08 -11.50
C VAL A 376 11.66 4.78 -11.16
N VAL A 377 10.74 4.04 -10.53
CA VAL A 377 9.51 4.61 -9.96
C VAL A 377 9.70 4.78 -8.47
N THR A 378 9.30 5.92 -7.94
CA THR A 378 9.16 6.16 -6.50
C THR A 378 7.76 6.70 -6.22
N MET A 379 7.06 6.08 -5.28
CA MET A 379 5.80 6.57 -4.72
C MET A 379 6.03 6.95 -3.26
N THR A 380 5.51 8.11 -2.86
CA THR A 380 5.54 8.58 -1.46
C THR A 380 4.15 9.03 -1.04
N GLY A 381 3.92 9.10 0.27
CA GLY A 381 2.65 9.55 0.79
C GLY A 381 2.73 10.08 2.21
N TRP A 382 1.84 11.02 2.53
CA TRP A 382 1.68 11.56 3.87
C TRP A 382 0.23 11.97 4.14
N ALA A 383 -0.11 12.08 5.42
CA ALA A 383 -1.42 12.50 5.91
C ALA A 383 -1.27 13.53 7.04
N PRO A 384 -2.30 14.36 7.31
CA PRO A 384 -2.28 15.30 8.43
C PRO A 384 -2.33 14.56 9.77
N GLY A 385 -1.47 14.99 10.70
CA GLY A 385 -1.41 14.54 12.08
C GLY A 385 -1.96 15.57 13.09
N PRO A 386 -1.94 15.25 14.39
CA PRO A 386 -2.31 16.20 15.44
C PRO A 386 -1.43 17.45 15.41
N ASP A 387 -1.99 18.59 15.84
CA ASP A 387 -1.25 19.84 16.06
C ASP A 387 -0.42 20.33 14.86
N GLY A 388 -0.85 19.99 13.63
CA GLY A 388 -0.16 20.39 12.38
C GLY A 388 1.02 19.48 11.98
N THR A 389 1.25 18.39 12.71
CA THR A 389 2.28 17.40 12.38
C THR A 389 1.92 16.59 11.13
N ARG A 390 2.88 15.80 10.61
CA ARG A 390 2.67 14.90 9.47
C ARG A 390 2.78 13.42 9.88
N VAL A 391 1.93 12.60 9.26
CA VAL A 391 1.98 11.14 9.30
C VAL A 391 2.52 10.64 7.97
N THR A 392 3.75 10.11 7.93
CA THR A 392 4.43 9.70 6.68
C THR A 392 4.34 8.19 6.43
N LEU A 393 3.92 7.75 5.24
CA LEU A 393 3.64 6.34 4.90
C LEU A 393 4.84 5.51 4.42
N GLY A 394 6.03 6.11 4.30
CA GLY A 394 7.17 5.44 3.65
C GLY A 394 7.30 5.82 2.18
N GLU A 395 8.16 5.07 1.49
CA GLU A 395 8.25 5.07 0.03
C GLU A 395 8.11 3.66 -0.52
N VAL A 396 7.53 3.55 -1.71
CA VAL A 396 7.66 2.38 -2.59
C VAL A 396 8.54 2.77 -3.76
N ARG A 397 9.71 2.15 -3.87
CA ARG A 397 10.67 2.37 -4.95
C ARG A 397 10.94 1.07 -5.68
N GLY A 398 11.04 1.10 -7.01
CA GLY A 398 11.44 -0.05 -7.81
C GLY A 398 12.09 0.37 -9.13
N THR A 399 13.11 -0.38 -9.55
CA THR A 399 13.78 -0.19 -10.84
C THR A 399 13.31 -1.27 -11.82
N VAL A 400 12.85 -0.86 -13.00
CA VAL A 400 12.51 -1.81 -14.06
C VAL A 400 13.78 -2.40 -14.64
N THR A 401 13.90 -3.72 -14.63
CA THR A 401 15.02 -4.44 -15.24
C THR A 401 14.57 -5.21 -16.48
N PRO A 402 15.47 -5.42 -17.46
CA PRO A 402 15.13 -6.11 -18.69
C PRO A 402 14.53 -7.49 -18.45
N ALA A 403 13.62 -7.87 -19.34
CA ALA A 403 13.05 -9.22 -19.32
C ALA A 403 14.17 -10.26 -19.45
N ARG A 404 14.05 -11.36 -18.70
CA ARG A 404 14.97 -12.49 -18.87
C ARG A 404 14.84 -13.04 -20.28
N GLY A 405 15.97 -13.45 -20.89
CA GLY A 405 15.96 -14.07 -22.22
C GLY A 405 14.96 -15.22 -22.27
N THR A 406 14.18 -15.29 -23.35
CA THR A 406 13.05 -16.22 -23.47
C THR A 406 13.45 -17.68 -23.61
N GLY A 407 14.76 -17.99 -23.69
CA GLY A 407 15.30 -19.35 -23.62
C GLY A 407 14.63 -20.35 -24.57
N ALA A 408 14.14 -19.88 -25.72
CA ALA A 408 13.54 -20.71 -26.76
C ALA A 408 14.60 -21.46 -27.56
#